data_AF-A0A9N8WMA7-F1
#
_entry.id   AF-A0A9N8WMA7-F1
#
_cell.length_a   1.000
_cell.length_b   1.000
_cell.length_c   1.000
_cell.angle_alpha   90.00
_cell.angle_beta   90.00
_cell.angle_gamma   90.00
#
_symmetry.space_group_name_H-M   'P 1'
#
loop_
_entity.id
_entity.type
_entity.pdbx_description
1 polymer ?
#
loop_
_entity_poly.entity_id
_entity_poly.type
_entity_poly.pdbx_seq_one_letter_code
_entity_poly.pdbx_strand_id
1 'polypeptide(L)'
;MRVRVEIFLRPFCDEDTDYDVKLLTLRILDKERETIISGTPIEYSNLYEQCWKYEPDERPSIQDVVSTLKTINSSKQSEEVDSLNQPSVHSDKSYHSKELELDI
;
A
#
# COMPACT_ATOMS: atom_id res chain seq x y z
N MET A 1 20.56 0.78 -11.46
CA MET A 1 19.35 -0.06 -11.53
C MET A 1 18.15 0.85 -11.39
N ARG A 2 17.28 0.88 -12.39
CA ARG A 2 16.04 1.67 -12.35
C ARG A 2 15.06 0.86 -11.50
N VAL A 3 14.76 1.30 -10.28
CA VAL A 3 13.67 0.70 -9.51
C VAL A 3 12.40 1.07 -10.27
N ARG A 4 11.84 0.13 -11.03
CA ARG A 4 10.49 0.32 -11.56
C ARG A 4 9.59 0.40 -10.34
N VAL A 5 8.98 1.55 -10.12
CA VAL A 5 7.95 1.72 -9.11
C VAL A 5 6.69 1.07 -9.68
N GLU A 6 6.61 -0.27 -9.62
CA GLU A 6 5.43 -1.05 -10.05
C GLU A 6 4.25 -0.93 -9.07
N ILE A 7 4.32 -0.01 -8.11
CA ILE A 7 3.39 0.07 -6.97
C ILE A 7 2.29 1.14 -7.11
N PHE A 8 2.33 1.96 -8.18
CA PHE A 8 1.31 2.98 -8.42
C PHE A 8 0.67 2.79 -9.80
N LEU A 9 -0.13 1.75 -9.91
CA LEU A 9 -1.06 1.60 -11.03
C LEU A 9 -2.22 2.58 -10.85
N ARG A 10 -2.75 3.08 -11.98
CA ARG A 10 -3.97 3.88 -11.94
C ARG A 10 -5.15 2.96 -11.58
N PRO A 11 -6.05 3.39 -10.68
CA PRO A 11 -7.27 2.66 -10.40
C PRO A 11 -8.07 2.36 -11.68
N PHE A 12 -8.60 1.14 -11.78
CA PHE A 12 -9.35 0.63 -12.93
C PHE A 12 -8.65 0.77 -14.29
N CYS A 13 -7.31 0.76 -14.31
CA CYS A 13 -6.52 0.87 -15.53
C CYS A 13 -6.23 -0.52 -16.10
N ASP A 14 -7.06 -0.96 -17.04
CA ASP A 14 -6.69 -2.05 -17.93
C ASP A 14 -5.75 -1.47 -19.01
N GLU A 15 -4.62 -2.12 -19.29
CA GLU A 15 -3.68 -1.64 -20.32
C GLU A 15 -4.46 -1.40 -21.63
N ASP A 16 -4.41 -0.16 -22.12
CA ASP A 16 -5.04 0.33 -23.36
C ASP A 16 -6.52 0.77 -23.35
N THR A 17 -7.14 0.98 -22.18
CA THR A 17 -8.48 1.61 -22.12
C THR A 17 -8.43 3.12 -21.87
N ASP A 18 -9.06 3.89 -22.76
CA ASP A 18 -9.45 5.27 -22.45
C ASP A 18 -10.45 5.23 -21.27
N TYR A 19 -10.33 6.15 -20.33
CA TYR A 19 -11.06 6.13 -19.07
C TYR A 19 -12.53 6.50 -19.32
N ASP A 20 -13.31 5.57 -19.84
CA ASP A 20 -14.74 5.75 -20.07
C ASP A 20 -15.47 5.73 -18.72
N VAL A 21 -15.69 6.93 -18.19
CA VAL A 21 -16.40 7.16 -16.93
C VAL A 21 -17.78 6.48 -16.91
N LYS A 22 -18.47 6.37 -18.06
CA LYS A 22 -19.78 5.71 -18.11
C LYS A 22 -19.63 4.22 -17.91
N LEU A 23 -18.69 3.58 -18.59
CA LEU A 23 -18.40 2.15 -18.43
C LEU A 23 -17.97 1.85 -17.00
N LEU A 24 -17.09 2.68 -16.42
CA LEU A 24 -16.66 2.54 -15.04
C LEU A 24 -17.83 2.64 -14.05
N THR A 25 -18.74 3.60 -14.27
CA THR A 25 -19.94 3.75 -13.43
C THR A 25 -20.79 2.50 -13.46
N LEU A 26 -21.00 1.90 -14.64
CA LEU A 26 -21.76 0.65 -14.79
C LEU A 26 -21.08 -0.51 -14.03
N ARG A 27 -19.77 -0.71 -14.18
CA ARG A 27 -19.01 -1.74 -13.45
C ARG A 27 -19.14 -1.59 -11.92
N ILE A 28 -19.02 -0.37 -11.41
CA ILE A 28 -19.14 -0.08 -9.96
C ILE A 28 -20.57 -0.38 -9.46
N LEU A 29 -21.59 -0.03 -10.24
CA LEU A 29 -22.99 -0.33 -9.94
C LEU A 29 -23.27 -1.84 -9.94
N ASP A 30 -22.61 -2.58 -10.83
CA ASP A 30 -22.62 -4.04 -10.90
C ASP A 30 -21.75 -4.70 -9.82
N LYS A 31 -21.31 -3.91 -8.82
CA LYS A 31 -20.53 -4.34 -7.66
C LYS A 31 -19.12 -4.85 -8.00
N GLU A 32 -18.63 -4.58 -9.20
CA GLU A 32 -17.26 -4.91 -9.58
C GLU A 32 -16.26 -4.05 -8.79
N ARG A 33 -15.11 -4.65 -8.47
CA ARG A 33 -13.97 -4.03 -7.80
C ARG A 33 -12.67 -4.48 -8.47
N GLU A 34 -11.60 -3.74 -8.24
CA GLU A 34 -10.28 -4.10 -8.76
C GLU A 34 -9.82 -5.44 -8.19
N THR A 35 -9.02 -6.14 -8.99
CA THR A 35 -8.33 -7.34 -8.53
C THR A 35 -7.21 -6.95 -7.58
N ILE A 36 -6.98 -7.78 -6.55
CA ILE A 36 -5.88 -7.57 -5.60
C ILE A 36 -4.56 -7.67 -6.35
N ILE A 37 -3.72 -6.63 -6.23
CA ILE A 37 -2.41 -6.59 -6.88
C ILE A 37 -1.49 -7.61 -6.20
N SER A 38 -0.82 -8.44 -7.01
CA SER A 38 0.16 -9.42 -6.51
C SER A 38 1.24 -8.74 -5.67
N GLY A 39 1.57 -9.34 -4.52
CA GLY A 39 2.54 -8.79 -3.56
C GLY A 39 1.94 -7.82 -2.53
N THR A 40 0.65 -7.50 -2.61
CA THR A 40 -0.05 -6.76 -1.55
C THR A 40 -0.16 -7.62 -0.28
N PRO A 41 0.21 -7.11 0.91
CA PRO A 41 0.03 -7.84 2.16
C PRO A 41 -1.44 -8.20 2.40
N ILE A 42 -1.70 -9.44 2.83
CA ILE A 42 -3.05 -9.99 2.98
C ILE A 42 -3.90 -9.15 3.93
N GLU A 43 -3.32 -8.68 5.03
CA GLU A 43 -4.04 -7.87 6.02
C GLU A 43 -4.43 -6.50 5.45
N TYR A 44 -3.58 -5.94 4.58
CA TYR A 44 -3.87 -4.67 3.92
C TYR A 44 -4.92 -4.83 2.83
N SER A 45 -4.87 -5.91 2.04
CA SER A 45 -5.91 -6.21 1.04
C SER A 45 -7.26 -6.43 1.69
N ASN A 46 -7.32 -7.25 2.74
CA ASN A 46 -8.54 -7.49 3.51
C ASN A 46 -9.15 -6.20 4.07
N LEU A 47 -8.31 -5.23 4.45
CA LEU A 47 -8.77 -3.95 4.97
C LEU A 47 -9.44 -3.10 3.88
N TYR A 48 -8.77 -2.85 2.74
CA TYR A 48 -9.40 -2.05 1.71
C TYR A 48 -10.58 -2.79 1.05
N GLU A 49 -10.59 -4.12 1.10
CA GLU A 49 -11.74 -4.91 0.69
C GLU A 49 -12.99 -4.69 1.54
N GLN A 50 -12.80 -4.41 2.83
CA GLN A 50 -13.89 -4.01 3.73
C GLN A 50 -14.30 -2.56 3.47
N CYS A 51 -13.36 -1.66 3.21
CA CYS A 51 -13.63 -0.24 2.94
C CYS A 51 -14.52 0.00 1.72
N TRP A 52 -14.43 -0.85 0.69
CA TRP A 52 -15.19 -0.67 -0.55
C TRP A 52 -16.41 -1.59 -0.68
N LYS A 53 -16.89 -2.17 0.43
CA LYS A 53 -18.15 -2.94 0.46
C LYS A 53 -19.29 -2.14 -0.15
N TYR A 54 -20.16 -2.83 -0.87
CA TYR A 54 -21.25 -2.18 -1.60
C TYR A 54 -22.18 -1.45 -0.64
N GLU A 55 -22.70 -2.17 0.36
CA GLU A 55 -23.55 -1.61 1.41
C GLU A 55 -22.76 -0.66 2.31
N PRO A 56 -23.19 0.60 2.49
CA PRO A 56 -22.48 1.56 3.33
C PRO A 56 -22.29 1.11 4.77
N ASP A 57 -23.28 0.43 5.34
CA ASP A 57 -23.29 -0.02 6.75
C ASP A 57 -22.32 -1.20 7.00
N GLU A 58 -21.88 -1.88 5.94
CA GLU A 58 -20.86 -2.94 6.03
C GLU A 58 -19.43 -2.39 6.03
N ARG A 59 -19.26 -1.08 5.82
CA ARG A 59 -17.93 -0.46 5.75
C ARG A 59 -17.42 -0.16 7.16
N PRO A 60 -16.13 -0.37 7.44
CA PRO A 60 -15.53 -0.02 8.71
C PRO A 60 -15.57 1.49 8.94
N SER A 61 -15.67 1.91 10.20
CA SER A 61 -15.50 3.33 10.53
C SER A 61 -14.05 3.76 10.31
N ILE A 62 -13.82 5.06 10.17
CA ILE A 62 -12.44 5.57 10.07
C ILE A 62 -11.59 5.20 11.30
N GLN A 63 -12.22 5.04 12.47
CA GLN A 63 -11.53 4.61 13.69
C GLN A 63 -11.09 3.14 13.58
N ASP A 64 -11.94 2.27 13.04
CA ASP A 64 -11.62 0.86 12.81
C ASP A 64 -10.50 0.70 11.78
N VAL A 65 -10.54 1.49 10.70
CA VAL A 65 -9.49 1.53 9.67
C VAL A 65 -8.15 1.93 10.29
N VAL A 66 -8.12 3.02 11.06
CA VAL A 66 -6.89 3.50 11.73
C VAL A 66 -6.38 2.46 12.74
N SER A 67 -7.26 1.83 13.50
CA SER A 67 -6.90 0.79 14.45
C SER A 67 -6.26 -0.41 13.74
N THR A 68 -6.89 -0.89 12.67
CA THR A 68 -6.38 -2.02 11.87
C THR A 68 -5.02 -1.70 11.26
N LEU A 69 -4.84 -0.50 10.69
CA LEU A 69 -3.56 -0.09 10.12
C LEU A 69 -2.44 -0.04 11.17
N LYS A 70 -2.72 0.41 12.39
CA LYS A 70 -1.74 0.39 13.49
C LYS A 70 -1.34 -1.05 13.83
N THR A 71 -2.31 -1.96 13.92
CA THR A 71 -2.04 -3.38 14.19
C THR A 71 -1.17 -4.00 13.10
N ILE A 72 -1.48 -3.77 11.83
CA ILE A 72 -0.67 -4.25 10.69
C ILE A 72 0.76 -3.71 10.75
N ASN A 73 0.95 -2.45 11.16
CA ASN A 73 2.28 -1.86 11.27
C ASN A 73 3.07 -2.44 12.45
N SER A 74 2.41 -2.72 13.57
CA SER A 74 3.03 -3.30 14.76
C SER A 74 3.43 -4.77 14.57
N SER A 75 2.65 -5.58 13.84
CA SER A 75 3.00 -6.99 13.58
C SER A 75 4.27 -7.14 12.71
N LYS A 76 4.51 -6.20 11.80
CA LYS A 76 5.74 -6.20 10.97
C LYS A 76 7.01 -5.95 11.78
N GLN A 77 6.93 -5.23 12.91
CA GLN A 77 8.10 -4.95 13.75
C GLN A 77 8.48 -6.14 14.64
N SER A 78 7.58 -7.08 14.89
CA SER A 78 7.87 -8.28 15.69
C SER A 78 8.53 -9.41 14.90
N GLU A 79 8.52 -9.38 13.57
CA GLU A 79 9.10 -10.43 12.73
C GLU A 79 10.59 -10.19 12.37
N GLU A 80 11.14 -9.00 12.66
CA GLU A 80 12.57 -8.69 12.44
C GLU A 80 13.47 -9.03 13.65
N VAL A 81 12.93 -9.61 14.73
CA VAL A 81 13.68 -9.91 15.96
C VAL A 81 13.90 -11.42 16.16
N ASP A 82 14.30 -12.14 15.12
CA ASP A 82 14.94 -13.46 15.29
C ASP A 82 16.03 -13.71 14.24
N SER A 83 16.97 -12.77 14.11
CA SER A 83 18.31 -13.07 13.61
C SER A 83 19.28 -11.97 14.03
N LEU A 84 20.46 -12.35 14.53
CA LEU A 84 21.61 -11.51 14.92
C LEU A 84 21.68 -11.12 16.41
N ASN A 85 21.80 -12.12 17.28
CA ASN A 85 22.68 -11.99 18.44
C ASN A 85 24.03 -12.64 18.12
N GLN A 86 24.98 -11.85 17.60
CA GLN A 86 26.39 -11.96 17.98
C GLN A 86 27.05 -10.56 17.98
N PRO A 87 27.85 -10.22 19.02
CA PRO A 87 28.39 -8.88 19.23
C PRO A 87 29.82 -8.69 18.67
N SER A 88 30.09 -7.54 18.03
CA SER A 88 31.41 -6.87 18.07
C SER A 88 31.43 -5.45 17.43
N VAL A 89 31.44 -4.44 18.30
CA VAL A 89 32.37 -3.29 18.42
C VAL A 89 32.96 -2.57 17.16
N HIS A 90 32.69 -1.24 17.10
CA HIS A 90 33.39 -0.07 16.47
C HIS A 90 33.74 -0.12 14.96
N SER A 91 33.58 0.93 14.15
CA SER A 91 33.84 2.37 14.34
C SER A 91 33.13 3.23 13.28
N ASP A 92 32.99 4.51 13.60
CA ASP A 92 32.35 5.60 12.85
C ASP A 92 32.74 5.72 11.37
N LYS A 93 31.79 6.08 10.49
CA LYS A 93 32.03 7.09 9.44
C LYS A 93 30.80 7.98 9.17
N SER A 94 31.09 9.27 9.26
CA SER A 94 30.33 10.46 8.85
C SER A 94 29.78 10.36 7.41
N TYR A 95 28.52 10.79 7.21
CA TYR A 95 27.97 11.12 5.91
C TYR A 95 27.55 12.58 5.87
N HIS A 96 28.24 13.33 5.01
CA HIS A 96 28.00 14.72 4.68
C HIS A 96 26.91 14.83 3.60
N SER A 97 26.02 15.80 3.79
CA SER A 97 24.90 16.21 2.95
C SER A 97 25.24 16.39 1.49
N LYS A 98 24.28 16.13 0.59
CA LYS A 98 24.10 16.94 -0.63
C LYS A 98 22.60 17.18 -0.87
N GLU A 99 22.22 18.45 -0.74
CA GLU A 99 21.03 19.04 -1.35
C GLU A 99 21.05 18.79 -2.87
N LEU A 100 19.87 18.57 -3.45
CA LEU A 100 19.63 18.71 -4.88
C LEU A 100 18.68 19.90 -5.06
N GLU A 101 19.21 20.97 -5.61
CA GLU A 101 18.47 22.13 -6.12
C GLU A 101 17.45 21.69 -7.17
N LEU A 102 16.27 22.31 -7.14
CA LEU A 102 15.32 22.32 -8.25
C LEU A 102 15.82 23.34 -9.27
N ASP A 103 16.22 22.88 -10.46
CA ASP A 103 16.23 23.73 -11.64
C ASP A 103 14.80 23.86 -12.19
N ILE A 104 14.43 25.11 -12.46
CA ILE A 104 13.12 25.63 -12.90
C ILE A 104 12.68 25.03 -14.24
#